data_AF-A0A0Q6BCB4-F1
#
_entry.id   AF-A0A0Q6BCB4-F1
#
_cell.length_a   1.000
_cell.length_b   1.000
_cell.length_c   1.000
_cell.angle_alpha   90.00
_cell.angle_beta   90.00
_cell.angle_gamma   90.00
#
_symmetry.space_group_name_H-M   'P 1'
#
loop_
_entity.id
_entity.type
_entity.pdbx_description
1 polymer ?
#
loop_
_entity_poly.entity_id
_entity_poly.type
_entity_poly.pdbx_seq_one_letter_code
_entity_poly.pdbx_strand_id
1 'polypeptide(L)'
;MRTPLRSPLGRGVLGVVATGALVFSLAACASTSDSESNNTAPTHPVNQTREPGPGESLLPQATIPDLSNGVDTQVAVDASFVEALTTLGLTPGVVGTATFTDGTFSFPITGGNVDYFGPDSEIRPYVQGEIDHDGSGLSLTAADGTVVELTDFRIDPGESKLYGTVTANGTVAAEDAYLFNLWGGTLKPLEVVDGNAVLEGTTVHVSPDAAELLNETFGTDAVQDEMLVGVAKITAATE
;
A
#
# COMPACT_ATOMS: atom_id res chain seq x y z
N MET A 1 -38.92 -12.32 -57.87
CA MET A 1 -38.31 -11.01 -58.19
C MET A 1 -36.81 -11.20 -58.35
N ARG A 2 -36.30 -10.82 -59.54
CA ARG A 2 -34.92 -10.49 -59.96
C ARG A 2 -33.69 -10.98 -59.15
N THR A 3 -32.87 -11.81 -59.79
CA THR A 3 -31.40 -11.98 -59.68
C THR A 3 -30.64 -10.71 -60.14
N PRO A 4 -29.27 -10.62 -60.15
CA PRO A 4 -28.16 -11.24 -59.37
C PRO A 4 -27.08 -10.19 -58.92
N LEU A 5 -25.90 -10.61 -58.41
CA LEU A 5 -24.51 -10.29 -58.87
C LEU A 5 -23.44 -10.15 -57.75
N ARG A 6 -22.27 -10.73 -58.05
CA ARG A 6 -20.96 -10.67 -57.34
C ARG A 6 -20.25 -9.32 -57.57
N SER A 7 -19.35 -8.88 -56.66
CA SER A 7 -17.91 -8.58 -56.91
C SER A 7 -17.21 -7.85 -55.72
N PRO A 8 -15.86 -7.91 -55.59
CA PRO A 8 -15.07 -7.37 -54.48
C PRO A 8 -14.26 -6.10 -54.84
N LEU A 9 -14.04 -5.17 -53.90
CA LEU A 9 -13.05 -4.08 -53.95
C LEU A 9 -12.76 -3.63 -52.50
N GLY A 10 -11.56 -3.27 -52.06
CA GLY A 10 -10.27 -3.11 -52.71
C GLY A 10 -9.21 -2.87 -51.63
N ARG A 11 -7.98 -3.34 -51.89
CA ARG A 11 -6.79 -3.05 -51.09
C ARG A 11 -6.35 -1.62 -51.33
N GLY A 12 -6.24 -0.81 -50.27
CA GLY A 12 -5.58 0.48 -50.29
C GLY A 12 -4.24 0.38 -49.55
N VAL A 13 -3.15 0.56 -50.29
CA VAL A 13 -1.79 0.76 -49.78
C VAL A 13 -1.60 2.26 -49.55
N LEU A 14 -1.03 2.66 -48.42
CA LEU A 14 -0.22 3.89 -48.33
C LEU A 14 0.90 3.67 -47.30
N GLY A 15 2.12 3.55 -47.83
CA GLY A 15 3.34 3.68 -47.04
C GLY A 15 3.59 5.14 -46.71
N VAL A 16 4.16 5.38 -45.52
CA VAL A 16 4.72 6.67 -45.13
C VAL A 16 6.23 6.53 -45.01
N VAL A 17 6.90 7.49 -45.63
CA VAL A 17 8.33 7.65 -45.81
C VAL A 17 8.99 8.03 -44.49
N ALA A 18 10.02 7.28 -44.08
CA ALA A 18 10.88 7.62 -42.97
C ALA A 18 12.11 8.38 -43.47
N THR A 19 12.20 9.67 -43.17
CA THR A 19 13.45 10.45 -43.23
C THR A 19 13.37 11.62 -42.26
N GLY A 20 14.32 11.73 -41.34
CA GLY A 20 14.48 12.92 -40.51
C GLY A 20 15.49 12.71 -39.39
N ALA A 21 16.76 12.96 -39.69
CA ALA A 21 17.83 13.02 -38.70
C ALA A 21 17.60 14.19 -37.73
N LEU A 22 17.88 13.97 -36.45
CA LEU A 22 17.94 15.02 -35.43
C LEU A 22 19.31 15.00 -34.77
N VAL A 23 20.11 16.02 -35.07
CA VAL A 23 21.25 16.42 -34.25
C VAL A 23 21.12 17.93 -34.05
N PHE A 24 20.83 18.36 -32.84
CA PHE A 24 21.18 19.69 -32.33
C PHE A 24 21.32 19.62 -30.81
N SER A 25 22.54 19.83 -30.36
CA SER A 25 22.90 20.22 -29.00
C SER A 25 22.40 21.65 -28.75
N LEU A 26 21.91 21.97 -27.55
CA LEU A 26 22.07 23.25 -26.86
C LEU A 26 21.49 23.16 -25.45
N ALA A 27 22.22 23.75 -24.52
CA ALA A 27 21.91 23.84 -23.10
C ALA A 27 20.96 25.00 -22.77
N ALA A 28 20.37 24.88 -21.58
CA ALA A 28 20.02 25.93 -20.63
C ALA A 28 18.75 26.79 -20.85
N CYS A 29 17.99 26.82 -19.74
CA CYS A 29 17.01 27.82 -19.28
C CYS A 29 15.68 27.90 -20.03
N ALA A 30 14.63 27.36 -19.41
CA ALA A 30 13.27 27.85 -19.59
C ALA A 30 12.59 27.93 -18.22
N SER A 31 12.52 29.15 -17.69
CA SER A 31 11.40 29.53 -16.84
C SER A 31 10.31 30.01 -17.79
N THR A 32 9.20 29.29 -17.84
CA THR A 32 7.95 29.76 -18.44
C THR A 32 6.83 29.37 -17.49
N SER A 33 6.25 30.40 -16.86
CA SER A 33 4.94 30.32 -16.25
C SER A 33 3.91 30.35 -17.37
N ASP A 34 3.11 29.31 -17.50
CA ASP A 34 1.81 29.35 -18.17
C ASP A 34 0.78 28.68 -17.27
N SER A 35 -0.30 29.42 -17.02
CA SER A 35 -1.44 29.03 -16.21
C SER A 35 -2.33 28.06 -16.97
N GLU A 36 -2.46 26.82 -16.50
CA GLU A 36 -3.57 25.93 -16.85
C GLU A 36 -4.04 25.13 -15.62
N SER A 37 -5.37 25.10 -15.45
CA SER A 37 -6.21 24.36 -14.51
C SER A 37 -5.53 23.53 -13.42
N ASN A 38 -5.53 24.07 -12.20
CA ASN A 38 -5.11 23.37 -10.99
C ASN A 38 -6.19 22.36 -10.54
N ASN A 39 -6.25 21.20 -11.17
CA ASN A 39 -6.73 19.96 -10.53
C ASN A 39 -5.50 19.10 -10.24
N THR A 40 -4.72 19.56 -9.27
CA THR A 40 -3.62 18.79 -8.72
C THR A 40 -4.23 17.87 -7.67
N ALA A 41 -4.45 16.60 -8.04
CA ALA A 41 -4.46 15.53 -7.06
C ALA A 41 -3.16 15.67 -6.23
N PRO A 42 -3.21 15.51 -4.89
CA PRO A 42 -2.00 15.63 -4.09
C PRO A 42 -0.96 14.65 -4.64
N THR A 43 0.11 15.16 -5.22
CA THR A 43 1.26 14.34 -5.59
C THR A 43 1.92 13.93 -4.28
N HIS A 44 1.58 12.74 -3.80
CA HIS A 44 2.21 12.16 -2.62
C HIS A 44 3.71 11.95 -2.93
N PRO A 45 4.63 12.37 -2.04
CA PRO A 45 6.04 12.17 -2.25
C PRO A 45 6.32 10.67 -2.30
N VAL A 46 6.68 10.19 -3.49
CA VAL A 46 7.12 8.81 -3.71
C VAL A 46 8.32 8.57 -2.81
N ASN A 47 8.30 7.49 -2.02
CA ASN A 47 9.42 7.09 -1.15
C ASN A 47 10.53 6.53 -2.06
N GLN A 48 11.28 7.42 -2.73
CA GLN A 48 12.30 7.03 -3.68
C GLN A 48 13.46 6.35 -2.95
N THR A 49 13.70 5.08 -3.25
CA THR A 49 14.93 4.37 -2.88
C THR A 49 16.10 5.03 -3.59
N ARG A 50 17.03 5.62 -2.83
CA ARG A 50 18.27 6.21 -3.33
C ARG A 50 19.47 5.50 -2.72
N GLU A 51 20.47 5.20 -3.55
CA GLU A 51 21.75 4.70 -3.05
C GLU A 51 22.53 5.80 -2.30
N PRO A 52 23.11 5.47 -1.14
CA PRO A 52 23.76 6.44 -0.26
C PRO A 52 25.12 6.93 -0.81
N GLY A 53 25.46 8.19 -0.51
CA GLY A 53 26.69 8.86 -0.92
C GLY A 53 27.91 8.61 -0.01
N PRO A 54 29.12 9.01 -0.44
CA PRO A 54 30.34 8.81 0.35
C PRO A 54 30.36 9.69 1.61
N GLY A 55 30.43 9.06 2.80
CA GLY A 55 30.52 9.73 4.10
C GLY A 55 29.23 9.67 4.94
N GLU A 56 28.19 9.02 4.42
CA GLU A 56 26.91 8.86 5.09
C GLU A 56 26.92 7.66 6.07
N SER A 57 26.23 7.80 7.19
CA SER A 57 26.04 6.69 8.12
C SER A 57 25.07 5.68 7.51
N LEU A 58 25.63 4.58 7.00
CA LEU A 58 24.88 3.44 6.47
C LEU A 58 24.38 2.49 7.57
N LEU A 59 24.71 2.79 8.83
CA LEU A 59 24.32 1.97 9.96
C LEU A 59 22.95 2.41 10.48
N PRO A 60 22.07 1.47 10.85
CA PRO A 60 20.83 1.80 11.51
C PRO A 60 21.09 2.51 12.85
N GLN A 61 20.23 3.47 13.18
CA GLN A 61 20.23 4.14 14.49
C GLN A 61 19.74 3.21 15.60
N ALA A 62 18.82 2.30 15.26
CA ALA A 62 18.33 1.25 16.16
C ALA A 62 18.06 -0.02 15.36
N THR A 63 18.32 -1.17 15.99
CA THR A 63 18.04 -2.49 15.42
C THR A 63 17.34 -3.33 16.48
N ILE A 64 16.26 -3.99 16.10
CA ILE A 64 15.61 -5.04 16.88
C ILE A 64 15.74 -6.33 16.06
N PRO A 65 16.62 -7.27 16.45
CA PRO A 65 16.93 -8.44 15.64
C PRO A 65 15.86 -9.53 15.71
N ASP A 66 14.96 -9.46 16.70
CA ASP A 66 13.90 -10.43 16.93
C ASP A 66 12.68 -9.71 17.52
N LEU A 67 11.58 -9.71 16.79
CA LEU A 67 10.30 -9.11 17.18
C LEU A 67 9.31 -10.12 17.78
N SER A 68 9.72 -11.37 18.03
CA SER A 68 8.81 -12.40 18.58
C SER A 68 8.29 -12.10 20.00
N ASN A 69 8.96 -11.23 20.74
CA ASN A 69 8.47 -10.66 22.02
C ASN A 69 7.70 -9.34 21.83
N GLY A 70 7.34 -8.99 20.59
CA GLY A 70 6.72 -7.72 20.23
C GLY A 70 5.36 -7.51 20.90
N VAL A 71 4.89 -6.26 20.86
CA VAL A 71 3.63 -5.87 21.51
C VAL A 71 2.51 -5.91 20.48
N ASP A 72 2.41 -4.90 19.63
CA ASP A 72 1.38 -4.83 18.60
C ASP A 72 1.69 -3.81 17.49
N THR A 73 0.98 -3.98 16.38
CA THR A 73 0.72 -2.92 15.41
C THR A 73 -0.74 -2.52 15.51
N GLN A 74 -0.97 -1.23 15.74
CA GLN A 74 -2.29 -0.62 15.84
C GLN A 74 -2.58 0.19 14.58
N VAL A 75 -3.82 0.15 14.09
CA VAL A 75 -4.30 1.00 12.99
C VAL A 75 -5.53 1.75 13.49
N ALA A 76 -5.38 3.05 13.72
CA ALA A 76 -6.50 3.94 13.98
C ALA A 76 -7.25 4.16 12.67
N VAL A 77 -8.49 3.65 12.59
CA VAL A 77 -9.27 3.62 11.34
C VAL A 77 -9.73 5.03 10.98
N ASP A 78 -9.55 5.40 9.72
CA ASP A 78 -10.01 6.68 9.22
C ASP A 78 -11.53 6.70 9.05
N ALA A 79 -12.17 7.84 9.35
CA ALA A 79 -13.61 7.98 9.23
C ALA A 79 -14.11 7.78 7.80
N SER A 80 -13.33 8.23 6.80
CA SER A 80 -13.69 8.06 5.38
C SER A 80 -13.71 6.59 4.96
N PHE A 81 -12.86 5.74 5.57
CA PHE A 81 -12.89 4.30 5.33
C PHE A 81 -14.16 3.67 5.88
N VAL A 82 -14.57 4.04 7.10
CA VAL A 82 -15.82 3.54 7.71
C VAL A 82 -17.04 3.93 6.88
N GLU A 83 -17.06 5.16 6.35
CA GLU A 83 -18.13 5.64 5.47
C GLU A 83 -18.15 4.88 4.14
N ALA A 84 -16.98 4.58 3.56
CA ALA A 84 -16.87 3.79 2.35
C ALA A 84 -17.40 2.36 2.56
N LEU A 85 -16.98 1.69 3.64
CA LEU A 85 -17.49 0.35 4.00
C LEU A 85 -19.00 0.34 4.22
N THR A 86 -19.52 1.36 4.91
CA THR A 86 -20.97 1.51 5.14
C THR A 86 -21.74 1.67 3.83
N THR A 87 -21.23 2.49 2.91
CA THR A 87 -21.83 2.69 1.58
C THR A 87 -21.82 1.41 0.75
N LEU A 88 -20.77 0.61 0.91
CA LEU A 88 -20.61 -0.70 0.27
C LEU A 88 -21.45 -1.81 0.94
N GLY A 89 -22.05 -1.55 2.11
CA GLY A 89 -22.75 -2.58 2.86
C GLY A 89 -21.83 -3.67 3.42
N LEU A 90 -20.55 -3.33 3.60
CA LEU A 90 -19.54 -4.20 4.17
C LEU A 90 -19.41 -3.93 5.67
N THR A 91 -19.52 -4.99 6.47
CA THR A 91 -19.29 -4.95 7.91
C THR A 91 -17.88 -5.45 8.21
N PRO A 92 -16.98 -4.60 8.75
CA PRO A 92 -15.66 -5.04 9.17
C PRO A 92 -15.73 -5.84 10.47
N GLY A 93 -14.82 -6.79 10.61
CA GLY A 93 -14.61 -7.61 11.81
C GLY A 93 -13.14 -7.99 11.96
N VAL A 94 -12.83 -8.69 13.05
CA VAL A 94 -11.48 -9.20 13.34
C VAL A 94 -11.42 -10.70 13.21
N VAL A 95 -10.26 -11.22 12.83
CA VAL A 95 -9.96 -12.65 12.76
C VAL A 95 -8.84 -12.99 13.75
N GLY A 96 -8.99 -14.15 14.40
CA GLY A 96 -7.95 -14.72 15.25
C GLY A 96 -7.62 -13.84 16.46
N THR A 97 -6.35 -13.49 16.62
CA THR A 97 -5.84 -12.72 17.77
C THR A 97 -5.95 -11.20 17.61
N ALA A 98 -6.42 -10.71 16.46
CA ALA A 98 -6.65 -9.30 16.26
C ALA A 98 -7.79 -8.79 17.17
N THR A 99 -7.69 -7.54 17.60
CA THR A 99 -8.72 -6.87 18.40
C THR A 99 -9.16 -5.57 17.75
N PHE A 100 -10.38 -5.13 18.06
CA PHE A 100 -10.90 -3.83 17.65
C PHE A 100 -11.52 -3.13 18.86
N THR A 101 -10.99 -1.98 19.22
CA THR A 101 -11.45 -1.20 20.38
C THR A 101 -11.31 0.28 20.06
N ASP A 102 -12.35 1.07 20.38
CA ASP A 102 -12.36 2.52 20.22
C ASP A 102 -11.89 3.02 18.83
N GLY A 103 -12.31 2.33 17.76
CA GLY A 103 -11.96 2.71 16.39
C GLY A 103 -10.55 2.31 15.94
N THR A 104 -9.86 1.50 16.73
CA THR A 104 -8.48 1.06 16.46
C THR A 104 -8.43 -0.45 16.37
N PHE A 105 -7.88 -0.97 15.27
CA PHE A 105 -7.46 -2.37 15.19
C PHE A 105 -6.11 -2.53 15.89
N SER A 106 -5.91 -3.62 16.62
CA SER A 106 -4.61 -4.03 17.15
C SER A 106 -4.30 -5.47 16.71
N PHE A 107 -3.12 -5.65 16.14
CA PHE A 107 -2.58 -6.91 15.63
C PHE A 107 -1.31 -7.24 16.42
N PRO A 108 -1.31 -8.33 17.22
CA PRO A 108 -0.10 -8.75 17.91
C PRO A 108 1.06 -8.99 16.94
N ILE A 109 2.27 -8.57 17.32
CA ILE A 109 3.48 -8.90 16.57
C ILE A 109 3.93 -10.29 17.02
N THR A 110 4.27 -11.14 16.06
CA THR A 110 4.61 -12.55 16.27
C THR A 110 6.04 -12.89 15.87
N GLY A 111 6.68 -12.04 15.06
CA GLY A 111 8.00 -12.30 14.51
C GLY A 111 8.54 -11.17 13.66
N GLY A 112 9.69 -11.44 13.05
CA GLY A 112 10.40 -10.52 12.18
C GLY A 112 11.55 -9.78 12.87
N ASN A 113 12.07 -8.76 12.18
CA ASN A 113 13.17 -7.91 12.62
C ASN A 113 13.02 -6.51 12.02
N VAL A 114 13.59 -5.49 12.67
CA VAL A 114 13.56 -4.12 12.15
C VAL A 114 14.87 -3.37 12.35
N ASP A 115 15.23 -2.61 11.33
CA ASP A 115 16.28 -1.61 11.33
C ASP A 115 15.66 -0.22 11.11
N TYR A 116 15.99 0.73 12.00
CA TYR A 116 15.55 2.12 11.91
C TYR A 116 16.71 3.05 11.58
N PHE A 117 16.63 3.75 10.45
CA PHE A 117 17.66 4.67 9.96
C PHE A 117 17.40 6.14 10.33
N GLY A 118 16.16 6.48 10.69
CA GLY A 118 15.75 7.82 11.12
C GLY A 118 15.80 8.90 10.03
N PRO A 119 15.18 10.07 10.30
CA PRO A 119 14.98 11.13 9.31
C PRO A 119 16.28 11.77 8.78
N ASP A 120 17.34 11.75 9.58
CA ASP A 120 18.65 12.31 9.24
C ASP A 120 19.46 11.40 8.29
N SER A 121 19.04 10.16 8.07
CA SER A 121 19.64 9.27 7.08
C SER A 121 19.17 9.62 5.67
N GLU A 122 19.94 9.26 4.65
CA GLU A 122 19.51 9.29 3.23
C GLU A 122 18.82 7.97 2.80
N ILE A 123 18.84 6.94 3.66
CA ILE A 123 18.19 5.66 3.41
C ILE A 123 16.67 5.81 3.49
N ARG A 124 15.96 5.34 2.45
CA ARG A 124 14.50 5.28 2.38
C ARG A 124 14.05 3.90 1.90
N PRO A 125 12.98 3.33 2.47
CA PRO A 125 12.23 3.80 3.64
C PRO A 125 13.07 3.83 4.94
N TYR A 126 12.66 4.63 5.94
CA TYR A 126 13.42 4.80 7.20
C TYR A 126 13.44 3.54 8.07
N VAL A 127 12.48 2.66 7.85
CA VAL A 127 12.36 1.38 8.53
C VAL A 127 12.57 0.31 7.47
N GLN A 128 13.40 -0.67 7.77
CA GLN A 128 13.60 -1.85 6.94
C GLN A 128 13.49 -3.11 7.79
N GLY A 129 13.19 -4.24 7.14
CA GLY A 129 13.05 -5.53 7.81
C GLY A 129 11.76 -6.22 7.42
N GLU A 130 11.18 -6.95 8.36
CA GLU A 130 9.94 -7.71 8.21
C GLU A 130 9.22 -7.75 9.57
N ILE A 131 7.90 -7.67 9.58
CA ILE A 131 7.10 -7.73 10.82
C ILE A 131 5.92 -8.67 10.57
N ASP A 132 5.84 -9.73 11.37
CA ASP A 132 4.85 -10.80 11.20
C ASP A 132 3.72 -10.67 12.22
N HIS A 133 2.50 -10.95 11.78
CA HIS A 133 1.27 -10.92 12.58
C HIS A 133 0.45 -12.20 12.40
N ASP A 134 1.12 -13.35 12.37
CA ASP A 134 0.52 -14.66 12.13
C ASP A 134 -0.69 -14.93 13.05
N GLY A 135 -1.74 -15.55 12.48
CA GLY A 135 -2.96 -15.86 13.22
C GLY A 135 -3.81 -14.64 13.58
N SER A 136 -3.50 -13.46 13.05
CA SER A 136 -4.30 -12.24 13.18
C SER A 136 -4.87 -11.83 11.82
N GLY A 137 -5.99 -11.11 11.82
CA GLY A 137 -6.56 -10.63 10.56
C GLY A 137 -7.79 -9.75 10.67
N LEU A 138 -8.33 -9.43 9.51
CA LEU A 138 -9.55 -8.66 9.29
C LEU A 138 -10.56 -9.47 8.49
N SER A 139 -11.84 -9.27 8.74
CA SER A 139 -12.92 -9.84 7.93
C SER A 139 -13.79 -8.72 7.36
N LEU A 140 -14.24 -8.87 6.11
CA LEU A 140 -15.26 -8.02 5.48
C LEU A 140 -16.46 -8.90 5.14
N THR A 141 -17.60 -8.61 5.78
CA THR A 141 -18.85 -9.35 5.57
C THR A 141 -19.85 -8.50 4.79
N ALA A 142 -20.28 -8.98 3.64
CA ALA A 142 -21.35 -8.36 2.86
C ALA A 142 -22.74 -8.74 3.38
N ALA A 143 -23.75 -7.94 3.05
CA ALA A 143 -25.13 -8.15 3.47
C ALA A 143 -25.75 -9.49 2.97
N ASP A 144 -25.23 -10.04 1.88
CA ASP A 144 -25.66 -11.34 1.33
C ASP A 144 -25.01 -12.55 2.03
N GLY A 145 -24.12 -12.29 2.99
CA GLY A 145 -23.40 -13.32 3.75
C GLY A 145 -22.04 -13.70 3.17
N THR A 146 -21.59 -13.08 2.07
CA THR A 146 -20.23 -13.26 1.56
C THR A 146 -19.21 -12.75 2.58
N VAL A 147 -18.23 -13.57 2.94
CA VAL A 147 -17.16 -13.22 3.87
C VAL A 147 -15.82 -13.28 3.15
N VAL A 148 -15.05 -12.20 3.24
CA VAL A 148 -13.64 -12.17 2.86
C VAL A 148 -12.81 -11.99 4.12
N GLU A 149 -11.80 -12.82 4.32
CA GLU A 149 -10.84 -12.70 5.42
C GLU A 149 -9.46 -12.38 4.84
N LEU A 150 -8.80 -11.42 5.48
CA LEU A 150 -7.41 -11.02 5.23
C LEU A 150 -6.64 -11.39 6.49
N THR A 151 -5.70 -12.34 6.40
CA THR A 151 -5.06 -12.99 7.56
C THR A 151 -3.57 -13.15 7.36
N ASP A 152 -2.86 -13.48 8.43
CA ASP A 152 -1.42 -13.77 8.42
C ASP A 152 -0.62 -12.61 7.80
N PHE A 153 -0.80 -11.42 8.39
CA PHE A 153 -0.21 -10.21 7.83
C PHE A 153 1.31 -10.21 8.00
N ARG A 154 2.00 -9.84 6.93
CA ARG A 154 3.44 -9.64 6.88
C ARG A 154 3.73 -8.25 6.32
N ILE A 155 4.37 -7.42 7.12
CA ILE A 155 4.74 -6.07 6.73
C ILE A 155 6.18 -6.07 6.26
N ASP A 156 6.40 -5.60 5.03
CA ASP A 156 7.72 -5.26 4.50
C ASP A 156 7.86 -3.73 4.48
N PRO A 157 8.43 -3.13 5.54
CA PRO A 157 8.63 -1.69 5.59
C PRO A 157 9.69 -1.21 4.58
N GLY A 158 10.58 -2.09 4.08
CA GLY A 158 11.57 -1.75 3.06
C GLY A 158 10.96 -1.59 1.67
N GLU A 159 9.92 -2.37 1.37
CA GLU A 159 9.09 -2.20 0.17
C GLU A 159 7.93 -1.22 0.37
N SER A 160 7.65 -0.81 1.61
CA SER A 160 6.50 0.02 1.96
C SER A 160 5.16 -0.71 1.66
N LYS A 161 5.09 -2.00 1.99
CA LYS A 161 3.95 -2.88 1.66
C LYS A 161 3.53 -3.78 2.81
N LEU A 162 2.25 -4.15 2.81
CA LEU A 162 1.68 -5.17 3.68
C LEU A 162 1.08 -6.29 2.83
N TYR A 163 1.46 -7.52 3.14
CA TYR A 163 1.03 -8.74 2.49
C TYR A 163 0.20 -9.62 3.42
N GLY A 164 -0.61 -10.53 2.87
CA GLY A 164 -1.32 -11.52 3.68
C GLY A 164 -2.12 -12.53 2.86
N THR A 165 -2.68 -13.50 3.54
CA THR A 165 -3.55 -14.53 2.96
C THR A 165 -4.97 -14.00 2.83
N VAL A 166 -5.57 -14.16 1.64
CA VAL A 166 -6.96 -13.82 1.36
C VAL A 166 -7.77 -15.10 1.25
N THR A 167 -8.84 -15.19 2.04
CA THR A 167 -9.85 -16.24 1.88
C THR A 167 -11.20 -15.62 1.55
N ALA A 168 -11.95 -16.26 0.65
CA ALA A 168 -13.33 -15.91 0.34
C ALA A 168 -14.21 -17.11 0.67
N ASN A 169 -15.15 -16.91 1.59
CA ASN A 169 -16.05 -17.96 2.10
C ASN A 169 -15.29 -19.22 2.57
N GLY A 170 -14.15 -19.03 3.25
CA GLY A 170 -13.30 -20.09 3.77
C GLY A 170 -12.45 -20.82 2.72
N THR A 171 -12.44 -20.37 1.47
CA THR A 171 -11.54 -20.88 0.43
C THR A 171 -10.42 -19.88 0.18
N VAL A 172 -9.17 -20.33 0.18
CA VAL A 172 -8.02 -19.47 -0.14
C VAL A 172 -8.14 -18.97 -1.58
N ALA A 173 -8.20 -17.64 -1.73
CA ALA A 173 -8.24 -16.95 -3.00
C ALA A 173 -6.83 -16.54 -3.45
N ALA A 174 -5.98 -16.12 -2.51
CA ALA A 174 -4.59 -15.78 -2.73
C ALA A 174 -3.77 -15.97 -1.44
N GLU A 175 -2.54 -16.47 -1.57
CA GLU A 175 -1.56 -16.52 -0.50
C GLU A 175 -0.55 -15.40 -0.71
N ASP A 176 -0.08 -14.76 0.38
CA ASP A 176 0.90 -13.65 0.35
C ASP A 176 0.53 -12.54 -0.66
N ALA A 177 -0.78 -12.22 -0.74
CA ALA A 177 -1.31 -11.20 -1.62
C ALA A 177 -0.85 -9.81 -1.18
N TYR A 178 -0.61 -8.92 -2.13
CA TYR A 178 -0.30 -7.53 -1.82
C TYR A 178 -1.57 -6.78 -1.40
N LEU A 179 -1.70 -6.43 -0.11
CA LEU A 179 -2.96 -5.93 0.46
C LEU A 179 -3.00 -4.42 0.64
N PHE A 180 -1.92 -3.83 1.15
CA PHE A 180 -1.90 -2.40 1.48
C PHE A 180 -0.56 -1.74 1.13
N ASN A 181 -0.65 -0.53 0.57
CA ASN A 181 0.46 0.42 0.50
C ASN A 181 0.70 1.04 1.89
N LEU A 182 1.97 1.23 2.26
CA LEU A 182 2.38 1.87 3.51
C LEU A 182 3.19 3.14 3.25
N TRP A 183 2.70 4.28 3.71
CA TRP A 183 3.36 5.56 3.48
C TRP A 183 3.93 6.16 4.76
N GLY A 184 5.26 6.13 4.88
CA GLY A 184 5.99 6.64 6.03
C GLY A 184 6.26 8.15 6.03
N GLY A 185 5.70 8.90 5.08
CA GLY A 185 5.97 10.35 4.93
C GLY A 185 5.49 11.20 6.13
N THR A 186 4.59 10.66 6.94
CA THR A 186 3.99 11.27 8.14
C THR A 186 4.49 10.66 9.43
N LEU A 187 5.55 9.83 9.37
CA LEU A 187 6.17 9.22 10.55
C LEU A 187 6.66 10.28 11.54
N LYS A 188 6.24 10.13 12.79
CA LYS A 188 6.80 10.84 13.93
C LYS A 188 8.20 10.29 14.26
N PRO A 189 9.04 11.04 14.99
CA PRO A 189 10.29 10.53 15.52
C PRO A 189 10.06 9.25 16.34
N LEU A 190 11.05 8.34 16.34
CA LEU A 190 11.03 7.16 17.20
C LEU A 190 10.97 7.58 18.68
N GLU A 191 10.03 7.03 19.42
CA GLU A 191 9.87 7.26 20.86
C GLU A 191 10.14 5.98 21.65
N VAL A 192 10.50 6.14 22.93
CA VAL A 192 10.58 5.02 23.88
C VAL A 192 9.56 5.27 24.98
N VAL A 193 8.56 4.39 25.09
CA VAL A 193 7.47 4.47 26.06
C VAL A 193 7.43 3.17 26.86
N ASP A 194 7.58 3.27 28.17
CA ASP A 194 7.56 2.12 29.10
C ASP A 194 8.54 0.99 28.71
N GLY A 195 9.69 1.36 28.13
CA GLY A 195 10.71 0.40 27.67
C GLY A 195 10.43 -0.22 26.29
N ASN A 196 9.39 0.24 25.58
CA ASN A 196 9.09 -0.19 24.22
C ASN A 196 9.45 0.90 23.22
N ALA A 197 9.95 0.50 22.04
CA ALA A 197 10.09 1.36 20.88
C ALA A 197 8.71 1.61 20.26
N VAL A 198 8.36 2.87 20.05
CA VAL A 198 7.08 3.29 19.47
C VAL A 198 7.33 4.13 18.23
N LEU A 199 6.72 3.71 17.12
CA LEU A 199 6.76 4.44 15.87
C LEU A 199 5.34 4.63 15.32
N GLU A 200 4.91 5.89 15.17
CA GLU A 200 3.56 6.25 14.75
C GLU A 200 3.60 7.15 13.52
N GLY A 201 2.59 7.01 12.66
CA GLY A 201 2.30 7.99 11.63
C GLY A 201 2.39 7.44 10.22
N THR A 202 2.63 6.15 10.02
CA THR A 202 2.53 5.54 8.68
C THR A 202 1.05 5.51 8.27
N THR A 203 0.69 6.06 7.12
CA THR A 203 -0.67 5.87 6.60
C THR A 203 -0.78 4.55 5.86
N VAL A 204 -1.90 3.86 6.03
CA VAL A 204 -2.20 2.57 5.41
C VAL A 204 -3.25 2.79 4.33
N HIS A 205 -2.98 2.34 3.12
CA HIS A 205 -3.85 2.53 1.97
C HIS A 205 -4.11 1.22 1.25
N VAL A 206 -5.32 1.03 0.72
CA VAL A 206 -5.65 -0.16 -0.09
C VAL A 206 -4.70 -0.25 -1.29
N SER A 207 -4.20 -1.45 -1.59
CA SER A 207 -3.39 -1.72 -2.77
C SER A 207 -4.25 -1.83 -4.03
N PRO A 208 -3.68 -1.65 -5.23
CA PRO A 208 -4.42 -1.87 -6.48
C PRO A 208 -4.96 -3.30 -6.58
N ASP A 209 -4.13 -4.30 -6.22
CA ASP A 209 -4.49 -5.72 -6.30
C ASP A 209 -5.63 -6.08 -5.34
N ALA A 210 -5.61 -5.53 -4.12
CA ALA A 210 -6.69 -5.72 -3.15
C ALA A 210 -7.97 -5.02 -3.59
N ALA A 211 -7.87 -3.80 -4.13
CA ALA A 211 -9.02 -3.07 -4.66
C ALA A 211 -9.70 -3.87 -5.78
N GLU A 212 -8.92 -4.38 -6.75
CA GLU A 212 -9.43 -5.21 -7.84
C GLU A 212 -10.12 -6.48 -7.31
N LEU A 213 -9.45 -7.24 -6.43
CA LEU A 213 -9.97 -8.49 -5.88
C LEU A 213 -11.27 -8.28 -5.08
N LEU A 214 -11.33 -7.25 -4.23
CA LEU A 214 -12.51 -6.94 -3.43
C LEU A 214 -13.67 -6.46 -4.31
N ASN A 215 -13.40 -5.64 -5.32
CA ASN A 215 -14.38 -5.19 -6.29
C ASN A 215 -14.96 -6.35 -7.10
N GLU A 216 -14.13 -7.30 -7.55
CA GLU A 216 -14.58 -8.52 -8.21
C GLU A 216 -15.44 -9.37 -7.27
N THR A 217 -14.97 -9.58 -6.04
CA THR A 217 -15.64 -10.45 -5.06
C THR A 217 -17.02 -9.93 -4.66
N PHE A 218 -17.15 -8.62 -4.45
CA PHE A 218 -18.41 -7.98 -4.03
C PHE A 218 -19.23 -7.40 -5.19
N GLY A 219 -18.74 -7.51 -6.44
CA GLY A 219 -19.42 -6.97 -7.62
C GLY A 219 -19.61 -5.45 -7.56
N THR A 220 -18.59 -4.73 -7.11
CA THR A 220 -18.58 -3.27 -6.91
C THR A 220 -17.37 -2.62 -7.58
N ASP A 221 -17.33 -1.29 -7.63
CA ASP A 221 -16.21 -0.46 -8.08
C ASP A 221 -15.81 0.58 -7.03
N ALA A 222 -16.41 0.53 -5.83
CA ALA A 222 -16.23 1.58 -4.84
C ALA A 222 -14.99 1.38 -3.96
N VAL A 223 -14.39 0.18 -3.93
CA VAL A 223 -13.08 -0.01 -3.30
C VAL A 223 -12.03 0.56 -4.26
N GLN A 224 -11.54 1.75 -3.96
CA GLN A 224 -10.58 2.45 -4.79
C GLN A 224 -9.14 2.07 -4.40
N ASP A 225 -8.27 2.03 -5.40
CA ASP A 225 -6.82 2.08 -5.17
C ASP A 225 -6.46 3.32 -4.34
N GLU A 226 -5.43 3.19 -3.51
CA GLU A 226 -4.95 4.20 -2.58
C GLU A 226 -5.99 4.71 -1.56
N MET A 227 -7.15 4.05 -1.42
CA MET A 227 -8.13 4.41 -0.39
C MET A 227 -7.49 4.35 0.99
N LEU A 228 -7.52 5.47 1.72
CA LEU A 228 -6.98 5.56 3.07
C LEU A 228 -7.78 4.65 4.01
N VAL A 229 -7.08 3.75 4.69
CA VAL A 229 -7.64 2.86 5.72
C VAL A 229 -7.49 3.48 7.10
N GLY A 230 -6.33 4.08 7.38
CA GLY A 230 -6.03 4.63 8.70
C GLY A 230 -4.57 4.99 8.90
N VAL A 231 -4.22 5.25 10.16
CA VAL A 231 -2.87 5.60 10.59
C VAL A 231 -2.34 4.52 11.52
N ALA A 232 -1.17 3.97 11.17
CA ALA A 232 -0.51 2.92 11.90
C ALA A 232 0.41 3.46 13.01
N LYS A 233 0.44 2.71 14.12
CA LYS A 233 1.37 2.83 15.24
C LYS A 233 1.92 1.44 15.56
N ILE A 234 3.23 1.29 15.55
CA ILE A 234 3.92 0.06 15.91
C ILE A 234 4.52 0.24 17.30
N THR A 235 4.31 -0.74 18.17
CA THR A 235 4.93 -0.85 19.48
C THR A 235 5.73 -2.15 19.54
N ALA A 236 7.04 -2.06 19.73
CA ALA A 236 7.92 -3.22 19.81
C ALA A 236 8.71 -3.22 21.12
N ALA A 237 8.80 -4.39 21.76
CA ALA A 237 9.70 -4.58 22.89
C ALA A 237 11.15 -4.47 22.42
N THR A 238 12.00 -3.79 23.19
CA THR A 238 13.43 -3.63 22.86
C THR A 238 14.34 -4.64 23.55
N GLU A 239 13.79 -5.48 24.43
CA GLU A 239 14.51 -6.44 25.28
C GLU A 239 13.66 -7.66 25.65
#